data_AF-A0A2L0EVH6-F1
#
_entry.id   AF-A0A2L0EVH6-F1
#
_cell.length_a   1.000
_cell.length_b   1.000
_cell.length_c   1.000
_cell.angle_alpha   90.00
_cell.angle_beta   90.00
_cell.angle_gamma   90.00
#
_symmetry.space_group_name_H-M   'P 1'
#
loop_
_entity.id
_entity.type
_entity.pdbx_description
1 polymer ?
#
loop_
_entity_poly.entity_id
_entity_poly.type
_entity_poly.pdbx_seq_one_letter_code
_entity_poly.pdbx_strand_id
1 'polypeptide(L)'
;MPDLTSARELAEQRAAESVSARFTRVMNASTSRFGVLTDPPLVALATGVFLLVFLGAMGKDAGPSVVRALGALVFVPIAVALVTSVALRGARREVVAWLARQPFPVENLNAVLNGLGEALEVSFARAVPDTAELNIALDKVHPDAFVTGGVEDAHTLDIRIGVVDSKRNPAATNHQRYARVRELVERVLVPLAERYPIESVRVK
;
A
#
# COMPACT_ATOMS: atom_id res chain seq x y z
N MET A 1 32.09 10.28 -18.11
CA MET A 1 30.89 9.46 -17.85
C MET A 1 30.56 9.61 -16.37
N PRO A 2 29.34 10.02 -15.99
CA PRO A 2 28.93 10.02 -14.59
C PRO A 2 28.96 8.59 -14.04
N ASP A 3 29.45 8.43 -12.81
CA ASP A 3 29.53 7.14 -12.13
C ASP A 3 28.11 6.66 -11.80
N LEU A 4 27.63 5.68 -12.56
CA LEU A 4 26.29 5.09 -12.41
C LEU A 4 26.07 4.47 -11.02
N THR A 5 27.16 4.08 -10.33
CA THR A 5 27.11 3.57 -8.95
C THR A 5 26.68 4.67 -8.00
N SER A 6 27.32 5.85 -8.09
CA SER A 6 26.99 7.02 -7.27
C SER A 6 25.54 7.50 -7.46
N ALA A 7 25.04 7.49 -8.70
CA ALA A 7 23.67 7.92 -9.01
C ALA A 7 22.61 6.99 -8.40
N ARG A 8 22.88 5.68 -8.42
CA ARG A 8 22.01 4.67 -7.81
C ARG A 8 22.02 4.75 -6.30
N GLU A 9 23.19 4.92 -5.68
CA GLU A 9 23.31 5.09 -4.22
C GLU A 9 22.55 6.31 -3.73
N LEU A 10 22.64 7.43 -4.46
CA LEU A 10 21.87 8.65 -4.17
C LEU A 10 20.36 8.44 -4.30
N ALA A 11 19.91 7.68 -5.31
CA ALA A 11 18.49 7.35 -5.49
C ALA A 11 17.97 6.44 -4.36
N GLU A 12 18.75 5.44 -3.96
CA GLU A 12 18.44 4.55 -2.84
C GLU A 12 18.40 5.32 -1.51
N GLN A 13 19.33 6.26 -1.29
CA GLN A 13 19.35 7.12 -0.11
C GLN A 13 18.12 8.03 -0.06
N ARG A 14 17.81 8.75 -1.15
CA ARG A 14 16.62 9.61 -1.24
C ARG A 14 15.34 8.82 -1.00
N ALA A 15 15.22 7.63 -1.60
CA ALA A 15 14.09 6.72 -1.39
C ALA A 15 13.99 6.23 0.06
N ALA A 16 15.12 6.01 0.73
CA ALA A 16 15.15 5.62 2.13
C ALA A 16 14.74 6.77 3.08
N GLU A 17 15.05 8.01 2.71
CA GLU A 17 14.70 9.24 3.43
C GLU A 17 13.24 9.68 3.21
N SER A 18 12.63 9.34 2.06
CA SER A 18 11.24 9.69 1.75
C SER A 18 10.19 8.86 2.50
N VAL A 19 10.60 7.79 3.17
CA VAL A 19 9.75 6.91 3.96
C VAL A 19 10.26 6.76 5.40
N SER A 20 9.39 6.34 6.31
CA SER A 20 9.77 6.17 7.72
C SER A 20 10.95 5.20 7.88
N ALA A 21 11.88 5.53 8.78
CA ALA A 21 13.02 4.68 9.13
C ALA A 21 12.58 3.29 9.61
N ARG A 22 11.44 3.21 10.29
CA ARG A 22 10.79 1.97 10.72
C ARG A 22 9.32 1.97 10.33
N PHE A 23 8.89 0.91 9.66
CA PHE A 23 7.49 0.72 9.32
C PHE A 23 6.71 0.20 10.52
N THR A 24 5.55 0.82 10.76
CA THR A 24 4.59 0.33 11.75
C THR A 24 3.96 -0.98 11.26
N ARG A 25 3.21 -1.66 12.13
CA ARG A 25 2.46 -2.87 11.74
C ARG A 25 1.50 -2.58 10.58
N VAL A 26 0.81 -1.45 10.65
CA VAL A 26 -0.14 -1.00 9.61
C VAL A 26 0.59 -0.77 8.29
N MET A 27 1.73 -0.06 8.31
CA MET A 27 2.51 0.18 7.09
C MET A 27 2.99 -1.12 6.44
N ASN A 28 3.47 -2.09 7.23
CA ASN A 28 3.86 -3.41 6.71
C ASN A 28 2.67 -4.20 6.17
N ALA A 29 1.48 -4.07 6.78
CA ALA A 29 0.27 -4.71 6.30
C ALA A 29 -0.19 -4.13 4.96
N SER A 30 -0.10 -2.81 4.79
CA SER A 30 -0.51 -2.11 3.56
C SER A 30 0.28 -2.55 2.32
N THR A 31 1.51 -3.05 2.46
CA THR A 31 2.29 -3.48 1.30
C THR A 31 1.87 -4.83 0.73
N SER A 32 0.94 -5.56 1.36
CA SER A 32 0.56 -6.91 0.95
C SER A 32 -0.93 -7.20 1.11
N ARG A 33 -1.50 -7.96 0.16
CA ARG A 33 -2.88 -8.47 0.26
C ARG A 33 -3.14 -9.31 1.51
N PHE A 34 -2.08 -9.93 2.06
CA PHE A 34 -2.16 -10.74 3.27
C PHE A 34 -2.09 -9.90 4.56
N GLY A 35 -1.84 -8.59 4.48
CA GLY A 35 -1.80 -7.69 5.63
C GLY A 35 -3.08 -7.74 6.47
N VAL A 36 -4.22 -8.00 5.83
CA VAL A 36 -5.53 -8.20 6.50
C VAL A 36 -5.51 -9.32 7.55
N LEU A 37 -4.66 -10.34 7.39
CA LEU A 37 -4.53 -11.43 8.36
C LEU A 37 -3.83 -11.01 9.65
N THR A 38 -3.28 -9.79 9.69
CA THR A 38 -2.65 -9.20 10.88
C THR A 38 -3.57 -8.22 11.61
N ASP A 39 -4.78 -8.00 11.09
CA ASP A 39 -5.78 -7.09 11.63
C ASP A 39 -6.36 -7.61 12.96
N PRO A 40 -6.23 -6.86 14.07
CA PRO A 40 -6.68 -7.34 15.38
C PRO A 40 -8.17 -7.69 15.45
N PRO A 41 -9.11 -6.86 14.92
CA PRO A 41 -10.52 -7.24 14.83
C PRO A 41 -10.77 -8.57 14.10
N LEU A 42 -10.14 -8.79 12.94
CA LEU A 42 -10.30 -10.04 12.19
C LEU A 42 -9.78 -11.25 12.99
N VAL A 43 -8.58 -11.13 13.58
CA VAL A 43 -7.97 -12.19 14.37
C VAL A 43 -8.84 -12.51 15.60
N ALA A 44 -9.36 -11.48 16.28
CA ALA A 44 -10.24 -11.64 17.44
C ALA A 44 -11.56 -12.34 17.06
N LEU A 45 -12.20 -11.92 15.97
CA LEU A 45 -13.43 -12.54 15.47
C LEU A 45 -13.21 -14.02 15.14
N ALA A 46 -12.16 -14.33 14.37
CA ALA A 46 -11.84 -15.70 14.00
C ALA A 46 -11.55 -16.56 15.23
N THR A 47 -10.74 -16.05 16.17
CA THR A 47 -10.42 -16.74 17.43
C THR A 47 -11.69 -17.00 18.25
N GLY A 48 -12.58 -16.01 18.34
CA GLY A 48 -13.86 -16.14 19.05
C GLY A 48 -14.76 -17.23 18.46
N VAL A 49 -14.85 -17.30 17.13
CA VAL A 49 -15.61 -18.37 16.44
C VAL A 49 -15.05 -19.75 16.78
N PHE A 50 -13.73 -19.94 16.68
CA PHE A 50 -13.11 -21.23 17.04
C PHE A 50 -13.31 -21.56 18.52
N LEU A 51 -13.23 -20.56 19.40
CA LEU A 51 -13.45 -20.74 20.83
C LEU A 51 -14.89 -21.18 21.13
N LEU A 52 -15.90 -20.57 20.49
CA LEU A 52 -17.30 -20.97 20.66
C LEU A 52 -17.56 -22.40 20.18
N VAL A 53 -16.96 -22.80 19.04
CA VAL A 53 -17.05 -24.17 18.54
C VAL A 53 -16.39 -25.16 19.51
N PHE A 54 -15.21 -24.82 20.03
CA PHE A 54 -14.52 -25.63 21.04
C PHE A 54 -15.35 -25.80 22.32
N LEU A 55 -15.87 -24.71 22.88
CA LEU A 55 -16.71 -24.74 24.08
C LEU A 55 -18.02 -25.52 23.84
N GLY A 56 -18.64 -25.36 22.67
CA GLY A 56 -19.84 -26.11 22.29
C GLY A 56 -19.59 -27.61 22.16
N ALA A 57 -18.40 -28.01 21.68
CA ALA A 57 -18.01 -29.42 21.63
C ALA A 57 -17.78 -30.00 23.03
N MET A 58 -17.15 -29.23 23.93
CA MET A 58 -17.01 -29.63 25.33
C MET A 58 -18.37 -29.79 26.02
N GLY A 59 -19.30 -28.85 25.81
CA GLY A 59 -20.63 -28.90 26.41
C GLY A 59 -21.55 -30.02 25.89
N LYS A 60 -21.15 -30.69 24.79
CA LYS A 60 -21.87 -31.85 24.22
C LYS A 60 -21.14 -33.18 24.46
N ASP A 61 -20.19 -33.21 25.39
CA ASP A 61 -19.38 -34.40 25.71
C ASP A 61 -18.70 -35.01 24.48
N ALA A 62 -18.21 -34.17 23.56
CA ALA A 62 -17.48 -34.63 22.39
C ALA A 62 -16.25 -35.45 22.80
N GLY A 63 -15.90 -36.46 21.99
CA GLY A 63 -14.78 -37.35 22.29
C GLY A 63 -13.43 -36.60 22.50
N PRO A 64 -12.51 -37.12 23.32
CA PRO A 64 -11.26 -36.45 23.68
C PRO A 64 -10.42 -35.98 22.49
N SER A 65 -10.40 -36.75 21.40
CA SER A 65 -9.69 -36.40 20.17
C SER A 65 -10.27 -35.16 19.49
N VAL A 66 -11.60 -35.01 19.50
CA VAL A 66 -12.29 -33.84 18.92
C VAL A 66 -12.00 -32.60 19.73
N VAL A 67 -12.08 -32.71 21.07
CA VAL A 67 -11.77 -31.61 21.99
C VAL A 67 -10.32 -31.12 21.78
N ARG A 68 -9.35 -32.04 21.70
CA ARG A 68 -7.94 -31.67 21.44
C ARG A 68 -7.76 -30.98 20.08
N ALA A 69 -8.36 -31.50 19.02
CA ALA A 69 -8.26 -30.93 17.69
C ALA A 69 -8.86 -29.51 17.64
N LEU A 70 -10.06 -29.32 18.19
CA LEU A 70 -10.72 -28.02 18.28
C LEU A 70 -9.94 -27.05 19.18
N GLY A 71 -9.38 -27.53 20.28
CA GLY A 71 -8.53 -26.72 21.17
C GLY A 71 -7.29 -26.18 20.47
N ALA A 72 -6.64 -26.98 19.62
CA ALA A 72 -5.53 -26.52 18.78
C ALA A 72 -5.98 -25.46 17.75
N LEU A 73 -7.17 -25.64 17.16
CA LEU A 73 -7.72 -24.72 16.15
C LEU A 73 -8.00 -23.32 16.71
N VAL A 74 -8.28 -23.17 18.01
CA VAL A 74 -8.44 -21.85 18.66
C VAL A 74 -7.20 -20.96 18.46
N PHE A 75 -6.00 -21.56 18.43
CA PHE A 75 -4.75 -20.81 18.31
C PHE A 75 -4.33 -20.53 16.86
N VAL A 76 -4.99 -21.14 15.87
CA VAL A 76 -4.61 -21.01 14.45
C VAL A 76 -4.68 -19.56 13.96
N PRO A 77 -5.73 -18.75 14.22
CA PRO A 77 -5.76 -17.37 13.76
C PRO A 77 -4.60 -16.53 14.30
N ILE A 78 -4.22 -16.76 15.56
CA ILE A 78 -3.09 -16.07 16.20
C ILE A 78 -1.77 -16.49 15.55
N ALA A 79 -1.56 -17.79 15.33
CA ALA A 79 -0.37 -18.30 14.66
C ALA A 79 -0.23 -17.74 13.24
N VAL A 80 -1.32 -17.71 12.46
CA VAL A 80 -1.35 -17.12 11.12
C VAL A 80 -0.99 -15.63 11.16
N ALA A 81 -1.55 -14.87 12.09
CA ALA A 81 -1.26 -13.44 12.24
C ALA A 81 0.21 -13.18 12.59
N LEU A 82 0.81 -14.02 13.44
CA LEU A 82 2.23 -13.93 13.82
C LEU A 82 3.14 -14.26 12.64
N VAL A 83 2.91 -15.37 11.95
CA VAL A 83 3.69 -15.77 10.76
C VAL A 83 3.60 -14.69 9.69
N THR A 84 2.40 -14.18 9.40
CA THR A 84 2.20 -13.09 8.44
C THR A 84 2.93 -11.81 8.88
N SER A 85 2.86 -11.45 10.16
CA SER A 85 3.56 -10.27 10.69
C SER A 85 5.09 -10.38 10.53
N VAL A 86 5.65 -11.59 10.67
CA VAL A 86 7.08 -11.84 10.47
C VAL A 86 7.44 -11.76 8.99
N ALA A 87 6.64 -12.39 8.12
CA ALA A 87 6.85 -12.36 6.68
C ALA A 87 6.85 -10.93 6.11
N LEU A 88 6.05 -10.02 6.69
CA LEU A 88 5.95 -8.62 6.26
C LEU A 88 7.05 -7.70 6.82
N ARG A 89 7.99 -8.20 7.65
CA ARG A 89 9.09 -7.36 8.18
C ARG A 89 10.03 -6.81 7.09
N GLY A 90 10.08 -7.46 5.93
CA GLY A 90 10.88 -7.02 4.77
C GLY A 90 10.27 -5.87 3.96
N ALA A 91 9.00 -5.51 4.21
CA ALA A 91 8.22 -4.59 3.39
C ALA A 91 8.91 -3.25 3.11
N ARG A 92 9.58 -2.66 4.12
CA ARG A 92 10.31 -1.40 3.93
C ARG A 92 11.37 -1.50 2.84
N ARG A 93 12.16 -2.58 2.81
CA ARG A 93 13.23 -2.74 1.82
C ARG A 93 12.65 -2.81 0.41
N GLU A 94 11.54 -3.51 0.24
CA GLU A 94 10.85 -3.61 -1.05
C GLU A 94 10.29 -2.27 -1.50
N VAL A 95 9.70 -1.49 -0.59
CA VAL A 95 9.21 -0.14 -0.87
C VAL A 95 10.35 0.78 -1.28
N VAL A 96 11.45 0.80 -0.53
CA VAL A 96 12.63 1.63 -0.85
C VAL A 96 13.23 1.22 -2.20
N ALA A 97 13.38 -0.10 -2.44
CA ALA A 97 13.88 -0.60 -3.72
C ALA A 97 12.94 -0.26 -4.89
N TRP A 98 11.62 -0.22 -4.66
CA TRP A 98 10.66 0.23 -5.66
C TRP A 98 10.80 1.74 -5.93
N LEU A 99 10.87 2.56 -4.90
CA LEU A 99 11.04 4.02 -5.00
C LEU A 99 12.33 4.41 -5.72
N ALA A 100 13.44 3.74 -5.41
CA ALA A 100 14.75 4.01 -6.01
C ALA A 100 14.83 3.72 -7.51
N ARG A 101 13.88 2.96 -8.06
CA ARG A 101 13.82 2.64 -9.50
C ARG A 101 12.98 3.60 -10.32
N GLN A 102 12.26 4.52 -9.67
CA GLN A 102 11.41 5.48 -10.39
C GLN A 102 12.27 6.57 -11.03
N PRO A 103 11.89 7.08 -12.22
CA PRO A 103 12.65 8.12 -12.91
C PRO A 103 12.54 9.51 -12.26
N PHE A 104 11.59 9.67 -11.35
CA PHE A 104 11.35 10.87 -10.54
C PHE A 104 11.13 10.49 -9.08
N PRO A 105 11.42 11.39 -8.12
CA PRO A 105 11.16 11.15 -6.71
C PRO A 105 9.66 11.00 -6.44
N VAL A 106 9.32 9.96 -5.67
CA VAL A 106 7.99 9.77 -5.08
C VAL A 106 8.09 9.99 -3.58
N GLU A 107 7.40 11.02 -3.09
CA GLU A 107 7.50 11.54 -1.74
C GLU A 107 6.26 11.23 -0.90
N ASN A 108 6.45 11.22 0.42
CA ASN A 108 5.38 11.06 1.41
C ASN A 108 4.54 9.77 1.25
N LEU A 109 5.12 8.69 0.73
CA LEU A 109 4.42 7.41 0.58
C LEU A 109 3.90 6.85 1.93
N ASN A 110 4.47 7.31 3.04
CA ASN A 110 3.97 7.05 4.39
C ASN A 110 2.50 7.40 4.56
N ALA A 111 1.98 8.43 3.88
CA ALA A 111 0.57 8.81 3.93
C ALA A 111 -0.33 7.67 3.43
N VAL A 112 -0.02 7.09 2.27
CA VAL A 112 -0.76 5.93 1.73
C VAL A 112 -0.58 4.69 2.61
N LEU A 113 0.65 4.41 3.06
CA LEU A 113 0.94 3.23 3.89
C LEU A 113 0.24 3.27 5.25
N ASN A 114 -0.03 4.46 5.79
CA ASN A 114 -0.82 4.66 7.01
C ASN A 114 -2.33 4.81 6.75
N GLY A 115 -2.77 4.74 5.49
CA GLY A 115 -4.20 4.83 5.16
C GLY A 115 -4.76 6.26 5.12
N LEU A 116 -3.90 7.26 4.96
CA LEU A 116 -4.30 8.68 4.91
C LEU A 116 -4.21 9.30 3.51
N GLY A 117 -3.31 8.80 2.65
CA GLY A 117 -3.06 9.46 1.36
C GLY A 117 -4.12 9.14 0.31
N GLU A 118 -4.86 10.12 -0.18
CA GLU A 118 -5.99 9.92 -1.11
C GLU A 118 -5.74 10.48 -2.51
N ALA A 119 -4.70 11.29 -2.66
CA ALA A 119 -4.33 11.91 -3.92
C ALA A 119 -2.81 11.92 -4.15
N LEU A 120 -2.44 12.20 -5.39
CA LEU A 120 -1.07 12.42 -5.84
C LEU A 120 -0.99 13.85 -6.39
N GLU A 121 -0.09 14.65 -5.86
CA GLU A 121 0.34 15.90 -6.47
C GLU A 121 1.52 15.60 -7.39
N VAL A 122 1.38 15.89 -8.67
CA VAL A 122 2.41 15.67 -9.68
C VAL A 122 2.92 17.03 -10.14
N SER A 123 4.20 17.29 -9.91
CA SER A 123 4.89 18.51 -10.34
C SER A 123 5.65 18.25 -11.63
N PHE A 124 5.45 19.09 -12.63
CA PHE A 124 6.09 19.01 -13.94
C PHE A 124 7.15 20.10 -14.07
N ALA A 125 8.28 19.78 -14.68
CA ALA A 125 9.39 20.73 -14.80
C ALA A 125 9.15 21.84 -15.83
N ARG A 126 8.19 21.66 -16.76
CA ARG A 126 7.92 22.60 -17.86
C ARG A 126 6.45 22.67 -18.22
N ALA A 127 5.97 21.71 -19.00
CA ALA A 127 4.61 21.70 -19.51
C ALA A 127 3.76 20.69 -18.74
N VAL A 128 2.52 21.06 -18.47
CA VAL A 128 1.50 20.19 -17.88
C VAL A 128 0.73 19.52 -19.03
N PRO A 129 0.46 18.21 -18.97
CA PRO A 129 -0.35 17.53 -19.97
C PRO A 129 -1.80 18.03 -19.96
N ASP A 130 -2.48 17.87 -21.10
CA ASP A 130 -3.91 18.10 -21.15
C ASP A 130 -4.67 17.16 -20.20
N THR A 131 -5.60 17.74 -19.44
CA THR A 131 -6.37 17.02 -18.42
C THR A 131 -7.22 15.90 -19.03
N ALA A 132 -7.80 16.11 -20.21
CA ALA A 132 -8.64 15.10 -20.86
C ALA A 132 -7.80 13.91 -21.36
N GLU A 133 -6.63 14.18 -21.96
CA GLU A 133 -5.69 13.12 -22.33
C GLU A 133 -5.24 12.31 -21.11
N LEU A 134 -4.86 12.98 -20.01
CA LEU A 134 -4.41 12.31 -18.80
C LEU A 134 -5.52 11.47 -18.17
N ASN A 135 -6.75 11.97 -18.10
CA ASN A 135 -7.89 11.21 -17.59
C ASN A 135 -8.16 9.95 -18.43
N ILE A 136 -8.00 9.99 -19.76
CA ILE A 136 -8.10 8.79 -20.62
C ILE A 136 -7.01 7.77 -20.26
N ALA A 137 -5.80 8.22 -19.94
CA ALA A 137 -4.71 7.32 -19.53
C ALA A 137 -4.95 6.73 -18.14
N LEU A 138 -5.46 7.52 -17.20
CA LEU A 138 -5.82 7.07 -15.85
C LEU A 138 -6.96 6.05 -15.89
N ASP A 139 -8.03 6.31 -16.65
CA ASP A 139 -9.21 5.45 -16.78
C ASP A 139 -8.87 4.04 -17.28
N LYS A 140 -7.89 3.94 -18.20
CA LYS A 140 -7.38 2.65 -18.70
C LYS A 140 -6.74 1.77 -17.63
N VAL A 141 -6.22 2.38 -16.56
CA VAL A 141 -5.57 1.66 -15.44
C VAL A 141 -6.59 1.49 -14.31
N HIS A 142 -7.21 2.58 -13.86
CA HIS A 142 -8.28 2.58 -12.89
C HIS A 142 -9.33 3.65 -13.21
N PRO A 143 -10.60 3.26 -13.42
CA PRO A 143 -11.66 4.20 -13.81
C PRO A 143 -12.01 5.23 -12.73
N ASP A 144 -11.69 4.93 -11.46
CA ASP A 144 -11.95 5.82 -10.33
C ASP A 144 -10.80 6.84 -10.11
N ALA A 145 -9.70 6.73 -10.86
CA ALA A 145 -8.58 7.66 -10.76
C ALA A 145 -8.72 8.77 -11.80
N PHE A 146 -8.71 10.02 -11.36
CA PHE A 146 -8.91 11.17 -12.24
C PHE A 146 -8.24 12.43 -11.68
N VAL A 147 -7.94 13.37 -12.56
CA VAL A 147 -7.42 14.69 -12.22
C VAL A 147 -8.51 15.50 -11.53
N THR A 148 -8.27 15.94 -10.30
CA THR A 148 -9.19 16.77 -9.52
C THR A 148 -8.92 18.26 -9.65
N GLY A 149 -7.73 18.64 -10.11
CA GLY A 149 -7.34 20.03 -10.27
C GLY A 149 -5.85 20.15 -10.57
N GLY A 150 -5.37 21.39 -10.55
CA GLY A 150 -3.97 21.71 -10.77
C GLY A 150 -3.75 23.21 -10.68
N VAL A 151 -2.50 23.60 -10.46
CA VAL A 151 -2.09 25.00 -10.54
C VAL A 151 -1.16 25.11 -11.74
N GLU A 152 -1.69 25.66 -12.83
CA GLU A 152 -0.98 25.73 -14.12
C GLU A 152 0.31 26.54 -14.01
N ASP A 153 0.27 27.68 -13.31
CA ASP A 153 1.43 28.54 -13.03
C ASP A 153 2.51 27.84 -12.18
N ALA A 154 2.12 26.87 -11.34
CA ALA A 154 3.04 26.07 -10.54
C ALA A 154 3.38 24.73 -11.22
N HIS A 155 2.86 24.49 -12.43
CA HIS A 155 3.00 23.25 -13.18
C HIS A 155 2.66 22.00 -12.36
N THR A 156 1.55 22.04 -11.61
CA THR A 156 1.10 20.93 -10.77
C THR A 156 -0.25 20.38 -11.19
N LEU A 157 -0.44 19.07 -11.04
CA LEU A 157 -1.74 18.40 -11.15
C LEU A 157 -2.01 17.55 -9.91
N ASP A 158 -3.25 17.59 -9.44
CA ASP A 158 -3.76 16.73 -8.38
C ASP A 158 -4.55 15.58 -9.00
N ILE A 159 -4.14 14.36 -8.71
CA ILE A 159 -4.75 13.12 -9.19
C ILE A 159 -5.34 12.37 -8.00
N ARG A 160 -6.65 12.14 -8.01
CA ARG A 160 -7.30 11.28 -7.02
C ARG A 160 -6.98 9.81 -7.29
N ILE A 161 -6.66 9.05 -6.23
CA ILE A 161 -6.33 7.62 -6.33
C ILE A 161 -7.61 6.79 -6.58
N GLY A 162 -8.76 7.21 -6.05
CA GLY A 162 -10.06 6.58 -6.37
C GLY A 162 -10.39 5.32 -5.57
N VAL A 163 -9.78 5.11 -4.40
CA VAL A 163 -10.12 3.97 -3.53
C VAL A 163 -11.10 4.43 -2.46
N VAL A 164 -12.25 3.76 -2.37
CA VAL A 164 -13.30 4.04 -1.38
C VAL A 164 -12.91 3.39 -0.05
N ASP A 165 -12.94 4.17 1.04
CA ASP A 165 -12.61 3.66 2.37
C ASP A 165 -13.63 2.65 2.88
N SER A 166 -13.16 1.45 3.24
CA SER A 166 -13.95 0.47 3.96
C SER A 166 -13.70 0.58 5.47
N LYS A 167 -14.68 1.11 6.21
CA LYS A 167 -14.68 1.12 7.68
C LYS A 167 -14.61 -0.28 8.29
N ARG A 168 -15.05 -1.31 7.55
CA ARG A 168 -15.07 -2.70 8.00
C ARG A 168 -13.75 -3.43 7.75
N ASN A 169 -12.96 -2.97 6.78
CA ASN A 169 -11.69 -3.57 6.42
C ASN A 169 -10.66 -2.50 5.96
N PRO A 170 -10.14 -1.71 6.92
CA PRO A 170 -9.19 -0.65 6.61
C PRO A 170 -7.87 -1.20 6.04
N ALA A 171 -7.41 -2.37 6.49
CA ALA A 171 -6.18 -2.99 6.00
C ALA A 171 -6.25 -3.34 4.50
N ALA A 172 -7.38 -3.90 4.04
CA ALA A 172 -7.57 -4.18 2.62
C ALA A 172 -7.63 -2.90 1.78
N THR A 173 -8.31 -1.87 2.29
CA THR A 173 -8.39 -0.56 1.62
C THR A 173 -7.01 0.07 1.48
N ASN A 174 -6.21 0.08 2.54
CA ASN A 174 -4.85 0.61 2.53
C ASN A 174 -3.96 -0.13 1.53
N HIS A 175 -4.11 -1.46 1.47
CA HIS A 175 -3.39 -2.25 0.47
C HIS A 175 -3.80 -1.91 -0.97
N GLN A 176 -5.10 -1.82 -1.24
CA GLN A 176 -5.61 -1.42 -2.55
C GLN A 176 -5.07 -0.06 -2.99
N ARG A 177 -5.05 0.90 -2.07
CA ARG A 177 -4.52 2.25 -2.31
C ARG A 177 -3.02 2.22 -2.59
N TYR A 178 -2.24 1.48 -1.81
CA TYR A 178 -0.81 1.31 -2.08
C TYR A 178 -0.54 0.65 -3.43
N ALA A 179 -1.23 -0.45 -3.73
CA ALA A 179 -1.10 -1.15 -5.01
C ALA A 179 -1.47 -0.23 -6.18
N ARG A 180 -2.56 0.53 -6.02
CA ARG A 180 -3.02 1.49 -7.03
C ARG A 180 -2.03 2.62 -7.27
N VAL A 181 -1.45 3.22 -6.22
CA VAL A 181 -0.40 4.24 -6.40
C VAL A 181 0.77 3.69 -7.19
N ARG A 182 1.19 2.45 -6.90
CA ARG A 182 2.26 1.81 -7.68
C ARG A 182 1.89 1.64 -9.15
N GLU A 183 0.67 1.16 -9.42
CA GLU A 183 0.21 0.98 -10.80
C GLU A 183 0.07 2.32 -11.54
N LEU A 184 -0.47 3.35 -10.91
CA LEU A 184 -0.56 4.69 -11.49
C LEU A 184 0.83 5.26 -11.81
N VAL A 185 1.78 5.12 -10.88
CA VAL A 185 3.17 5.57 -11.10
C VAL A 185 3.79 4.79 -12.27
N GLU A 186 3.79 3.46 -12.21
CA GLU A 186 4.49 2.60 -13.17
C GLU A 186 3.86 2.63 -14.57
N ARG A 187 2.52 2.71 -14.67
CA ARG A 187 1.80 2.56 -15.95
C ARG A 187 1.34 3.88 -16.56
N VAL A 188 1.20 4.93 -15.77
CA VAL A 188 0.75 6.24 -16.25
C VAL A 188 1.88 7.25 -16.14
N LEU A 189 2.39 7.50 -14.94
CA LEU A 189 3.32 8.62 -14.72
C LEU A 189 4.73 8.37 -15.30
N VAL A 190 5.23 7.13 -15.24
CA VAL A 190 6.53 6.79 -15.84
C VAL A 190 6.52 6.99 -17.36
N PRO A 191 5.56 6.45 -18.14
CA PRO A 191 5.45 6.77 -19.57
C PRO A 191 5.16 8.24 -19.85
N LEU A 192 4.38 8.91 -18.98
CA LEU A 192 4.06 10.33 -19.13
C LEU A 192 5.32 11.19 -18.99
N ALA A 193 6.25 10.83 -18.11
CA ALA A 193 7.49 11.55 -17.86
C ALA A 193 8.40 11.67 -19.09
N GLU A 194 8.28 10.76 -20.07
CA GLU A 194 9.02 10.82 -21.33
C GLU A 194 8.57 12.01 -22.20
N ARG A 195 7.29 12.39 -22.11
CA ARG A 195 6.68 13.49 -22.89
C ARG A 195 6.59 14.78 -22.10
N TYR A 196 6.27 14.67 -20.81
CA TYR A 196 6.10 15.77 -19.87
C TYR A 196 6.99 15.52 -18.65
N PRO A 197 8.24 16.04 -18.63
CA PRO A 197 9.20 15.75 -17.56
C PRO A 197 8.62 16.05 -16.18
N ILE A 198 8.53 15.02 -15.34
CA ILE A 198 8.03 15.10 -13.96
C ILE A 198 9.21 15.43 -13.05
N GLU A 199 9.04 16.45 -12.21
CA GLU A 199 10.01 16.84 -11.18
C GLU A 199 9.84 16.02 -9.91
N SER A 200 8.59 15.86 -9.46
CA SER A 200 8.27 15.09 -8.25
C SER A 200 6.83 14.61 -8.24
N VAL A 201 6.57 13.52 -7.53
CA VAL A 201 5.23 13.06 -7.18
C VAL A 201 5.13 13.01 -5.67
N ARG A 202 4.20 13.77 -5.09
CA ARG A 202 3.96 13.78 -3.65
C ARG A 202 2.61 13.18 -3.33
N VAL A 203 2.59 12.20 -2.44
CA VAL A 203 1.33 11.65 -1.92
C VAL A 203 0.72 12.66 -0.93
N LYS A 204 -0.54 13.01 -1.15
CA LYS A 204 -1.37 13.86 -0.28
C LYS A 204 -2.30 12.99 0.55
#